data_AF-A0AAC9IAY3-F1
#
_entry.id   AF-A0AAC9IAY3-F1
#
_cell.length_a   1.000
_cell.length_b   1.000
_cell.length_c   1.000
_cell.angle_alpha   90.00
_cell.angle_beta   90.00
_cell.angle_gamma   90.00
#
_symmetry.space_group_name_H-M   'P 1'
#
loop_
_entity.id
_entity.type
_entity.pdbx_description
1 polymer ?
#
loop_
_entity_poly.entity_id
_entity_poly.type
_entity_poly.pdbx_seq_one_letter_code
_entity_poly.pdbx_strand_id
1 'polypeptide(L)'
;MIFLALLAAILAAGLALATIVLTHGRARDDRGGARADLVRYCNLSAVSALLCGAMNLFEAAGGGTTAAAAGNATNVVAVGLLWAGARRLNSRSAIGAISVGAGGILMFGLTFLVPLDDATLVKTAGLAVLALLGAFEMARRPLADLSGARLMTWTLGLYGVYNIARLAVVAVAGLDPLLGRGLVSAETTAAVSAVAIALVSLAAVRIGRHLDDAPIPGTREHDRGSLRSEAAALLADAATAQVTVIRVPELDLIRTAHSSERAETMMRQLLDAANDAIPRAATGIPARDTVVVVAPVASDRDAQDAAVRRAFASRMPGIGYDDVPDLAFQHVVITEVGELSHLLESRRLRPR
;
A
#
# COMPACT_ATOMS: atom_id res chain seq x y z
N MET A 1 14.36 -28.75 21.55
CA MET A 1 14.76 -27.44 20.99
C MET A 1 13.67 -26.82 20.13
N ILE A 2 12.85 -27.61 19.41
CA ILE A 2 11.67 -27.11 18.67
C ILE A 2 10.72 -26.22 19.51
N PHE A 3 10.47 -26.56 20.78
CA PHE A 3 9.69 -25.72 21.70
C PHE A 3 10.25 -24.30 21.86
N LEU A 4 11.57 -24.16 21.95
CA LEU A 4 12.23 -22.87 22.10
C LEU A 4 12.12 -22.03 20.82
N ALA A 5 12.22 -22.68 19.65
CA ALA A 5 12.04 -22.03 18.36
C ALA A 5 10.58 -21.59 18.12
N LEU A 6 9.60 -22.40 18.55
CA LEU A 6 8.18 -22.04 18.51
C LEU A 6 7.86 -20.88 19.46
N LEU A 7 8.40 -20.90 20.69
CA LEU A 7 8.28 -19.78 21.63
C LEU A 7 8.90 -18.50 21.06
N ALA A 8 10.06 -18.60 20.40
CA ALA A 8 10.68 -17.45 19.73
C ALA A 8 9.79 -16.88 18.61
N ALA A 9 9.15 -17.73 17.81
CA ALA A 9 8.21 -17.29 16.77
C ALA A 9 6.96 -16.62 17.38
N ILE A 10 6.41 -17.18 18.46
CA ILE A 10 5.28 -16.60 19.19
C ILE A 10 5.66 -15.23 19.77
N LEU A 11 6.81 -15.14 20.46
CA LEU A 11 7.31 -13.89 21.02
C LEU A 11 7.57 -12.83 19.93
N ALA A 12 8.15 -13.23 18.80
CA ALA A 12 8.37 -12.34 17.67
C ALA A 12 7.05 -11.81 17.10
N ALA A 13 6.04 -12.67 16.93
CA ALA A 13 4.74 -12.27 16.41
C ALA A 13 3.93 -11.43 17.43
N GLY A 14 4.09 -11.71 18.73
CA GLY A 14 3.51 -10.91 19.82
C GLY A 14 4.11 -9.51 19.88
N LEU A 15 5.45 -9.42 19.79
CA LEU A 15 6.18 -8.17 19.74
C LEU A 15 5.85 -7.39 18.46
N ALA A 16 5.72 -8.07 17.32
CA ALA A 16 5.27 -7.49 16.06
C ALA A 16 3.90 -6.81 16.21
N LEU A 17 2.91 -7.56 16.72
CA LEU A 17 1.56 -7.07 16.94
C LEU A 17 1.55 -5.88 17.90
N ALA A 18 2.22 -6.01 19.05
CA ALA A 18 2.32 -4.92 20.03
C ALA A 18 2.96 -3.68 19.43
N THR A 19 4.05 -3.84 18.67
CA THR A 19 4.75 -2.73 18.02
C THR A 19 3.84 -2.05 17.01
N ILE A 20 3.16 -2.78 16.14
CA ILE A 20 2.28 -2.19 15.12
C ILE A 20 1.10 -1.47 15.77
N VAL A 21 0.46 -2.07 16.77
CA VAL A 21 -0.66 -1.45 17.51
C VAL A 21 -0.22 -0.18 18.25
N LEU A 22 0.92 -0.20 18.94
CA LEU A 22 1.43 0.96 19.67
C LEU A 22 1.90 2.09 18.74
N THR A 23 2.48 1.74 17.59
CA THR A 23 2.99 2.75 16.64
C THR A 23 1.88 3.33 15.75
N HIS A 24 0.76 2.63 15.55
CA HIS A 24 -0.31 3.04 14.62
C HIS A 24 -1.69 3.20 15.28
N GLY A 25 -1.81 3.08 16.61
CA GLY A 25 -3.07 3.03 17.35
C GLY A 25 -3.88 4.34 17.46
N ARG A 26 -3.65 5.36 16.61
CA ARG A 26 -4.46 6.59 16.62
C ARG A 26 -5.73 6.41 15.79
N ALA A 27 -6.74 5.82 16.42
CA ALA A 27 -8.04 5.45 15.83
C ALA A 27 -8.88 6.60 15.24
N ARG A 28 -8.44 7.88 15.35
CA ARG A 28 -9.21 9.04 14.89
C ARG A 28 -8.86 9.52 13.48
N ASP A 29 -7.66 9.22 12.95
CA ASP A 29 -7.20 9.76 11.66
C ASP A 29 -7.22 8.76 10.49
N ASP A 30 -7.34 7.46 10.76
CA ASP A 30 -7.12 6.39 9.76
C ASP A 30 -8.40 5.83 9.10
N ARG A 31 -9.41 6.66 8.86
CA ARG A 31 -10.66 6.20 8.20
C ARG A 31 -10.51 6.15 6.66
N GLY A 32 -9.65 5.27 6.15
CA GLY A 32 -9.68 4.84 4.73
C GLY A 32 -8.43 5.10 3.88
N GLY A 33 -7.28 5.44 4.47
CA GLY A 33 -6.03 5.69 3.73
C GLY A 33 -5.11 4.47 3.55
N ALA A 34 -4.03 4.65 2.78
CA ALA A 34 -2.99 3.63 2.57
C ALA A 34 -2.39 3.14 3.91
N ARG A 35 -2.23 4.03 4.89
CA ARG A 35 -1.79 3.67 6.24
C ARG A 35 -2.77 2.73 6.94
N ALA A 36 -4.07 3.02 6.89
CA ALA A 36 -5.10 2.17 7.47
C ALA A 36 -5.10 0.77 6.87
N ASP A 37 -4.94 0.68 5.55
CA ASP A 37 -4.82 -0.60 4.85
C ASP A 37 -3.53 -1.35 5.28
N LEU A 38 -2.37 -0.67 5.33
CA LEU A 38 -1.12 -1.28 5.81
C LEU A 38 -1.30 -1.86 7.23
N VAL A 39 -1.82 -1.06 8.16
CA VAL A 39 -2.04 -1.44 9.56
C VAL A 39 -2.98 -2.64 9.64
N ARG A 40 -4.09 -2.62 8.90
CA ARG A 40 -5.05 -3.72 8.88
C ARG A 40 -4.43 -5.03 8.42
N TYR A 41 -3.74 -5.05 7.28
CA TYR A 41 -3.16 -6.26 6.71
C TYR A 41 -1.97 -6.77 7.53
N CYS A 42 -1.08 -5.88 7.98
CA CYS A 42 0.06 -6.26 8.81
C CYS A 42 -0.37 -6.75 10.21
N ASN A 43 -1.39 -6.15 10.83
CA ASN A 43 -1.92 -6.64 12.10
C ASN A 43 -2.58 -8.01 11.95
N LEU A 44 -3.43 -8.20 10.94
CA LEU A 44 -4.05 -9.50 10.69
C LEU A 44 -3.01 -10.56 10.35
N SER A 45 -1.94 -10.19 9.63
CA SER A 45 -0.79 -11.07 9.36
C SER A 45 -0.09 -11.48 10.66
N ALA A 46 0.20 -10.53 11.56
CA ALA A 46 0.84 -10.80 12.85
C ALA A 46 -0.04 -11.68 13.76
N VAL A 47 -1.35 -11.43 13.83
CA VAL A 47 -2.31 -12.29 14.54
C VAL A 47 -2.32 -13.70 13.96
N SER A 48 -2.31 -13.83 12.63
CA SER A 48 -2.27 -15.14 11.97
C SER A 48 -0.95 -15.89 12.25
N ALA A 49 0.18 -15.18 12.27
CA ALA A 49 1.48 -15.76 12.64
C ALA A 49 1.52 -16.21 14.12
N LEU A 50 0.93 -15.43 15.03
CA LEU A 50 0.75 -15.80 16.44
C LEU A 50 -0.06 -17.09 16.60
N LEU A 51 -1.21 -17.15 15.93
CA LEU A 51 -2.07 -18.33 15.94
C LEU A 51 -1.33 -19.54 15.34
N CYS A 52 -0.59 -19.36 14.26
CA CYS A 52 0.24 -20.42 13.69
C CYS A 52 1.26 -20.95 14.70
N GLY A 53 2.02 -20.07 15.35
CA GLY A 53 2.99 -20.45 16.38
C GLY A 53 2.35 -21.21 17.55
N ALA A 54 1.22 -20.72 18.05
CA ALA A 54 0.47 -21.36 19.13
C ALA A 54 -0.07 -22.73 18.73
N MET A 55 -0.61 -22.87 17.52
CA MET A 55 -1.15 -24.14 17.03
C MET A 55 -0.05 -25.18 16.78
N ASN A 56 1.10 -24.77 16.23
CA ASN A 56 2.26 -25.67 16.09
C ASN A 56 2.80 -26.11 17.46
N LEU A 57 2.70 -25.26 18.49
CA LEU A 57 3.04 -25.63 19.87
C LEU A 57 2.06 -26.66 20.43
N PHE A 58 0.75 -26.47 20.22
CA PHE A 58 -0.26 -27.44 20.63
C PHE A 58 -0.12 -28.77 19.89
N GLU A 59 0.17 -28.73 18.58
CA GLU A 59 0.46 -29.93 17.78
C GLU A 59 1.65 -30.70 18.37
N ALA A 60 2.76 -30.02 18.65
CA ALA A 60 3.95 -30.62 19.27
C ALA A 60 3.68 -31.18 20.69
N ALA A 61 2.66 -30.66 21.39
CA ALA A 61 2.22 -31.13 22.69
C ALA A 61 1.15 -32.25 22.62
N GLY A 62 0.81 -32.75 21.43
CA GLY A 62 -0.16 -33.84 21.24
C GLY A 62 -1.59 -33.39 20.89
N GLY A 63 -1.78 -32.13 20.50
CA GLY A 63 -3.08 -31.56 20.07
C GLY A 63 -3.64 -32.12 18.77
N GLY A 64 -2.89 -32.99 18.09
CA GLY A 64 -3.33 -33.77 16.94
C GLY A 64 -3.60 -32.95 15.67
N THR A 65 -4.31 -33.57 14.72
CA THR A 65 -4.53 -33.05 13.36
C THR A 65 -5.24 -31.70 13.33
N THR A 66 -6.11 -31.41 14.31
CA THR A 66 -6.81 -30.12 14.38
C THR A 66 -5.85 -28.96 14.65
N ALA A 67 -4.89 -29.15 15.56
CA ALA A 67 -3.86 -28.15 15.81
C ALA A 67 -2.97 -27.96 14.56
N ALA A 68 -2.57 -29.07 13.91
CA ALA A 68 -1.80 -29.01 12.67
C ALA A 68 -2.56 -28.28 11.54
N ALA A 69 -3.86 -28.55 11.37
CA ALA A 69 -4.71 -27.92 10.35
C ALA A 69 -4.85 -26.41 10.58
N ALA A 70 -5.13 -26.00 11.82
CA ALA A 70 -5.20 -24.60 12.20
C ALA A 70 -3.84 -23.90 12.01
N GLY A 71 -2.75 -24.55 12.42
CA GLY A 71 -1.38 -24.05 12.24
C GLY A 71 -1.02 -23.87 10.77
N ASN A 72 -1.34 -24.85 9.92
CA ASN A 72 -1.09 -24.79 8.48
C ASN A 72 -1.87 -23.66 7.79
N ALA A 73 -3.17 -23.56 8.08
CA ALA A 73 -4.04 -22.55 7.50
C ALA A 73 -3.60 -21.12 7.87
N THR A 74 -3.36 -20.88 9.16
CA THR A 74 -2.96 -19.55 9.66
C THR A 74 -1.57 -19.14 9.18
N ASN A 75 -0.67 -20.08 8.90
CA ASN A 75 0.64 -19.80 8.28
C ASN A 75 0.49 -19.23 6.87
N VAL A 76 -0.32 -19.88 6.03
CA VAL A 76 -0.61 -19.43 4.66
C VAL A 76 -1.29 -18.06 4.68
N VAL A 77 -2.25 -17.87 5.59
CA VAL A 77 -2.94 -16.59 5.76
C VAL A 77 -1.97 -15.49 6.20
N ALA A 78 -1.03 -15.76 7.11
CA ALA A 78 -0.08 -14.77 7.59
C ALA A 78 0.74 -14.15 6.44
N VAL A 79 1.37 -15.00 5.62
CA VAL A 79 2.16 -14.53 4.47
C VAL A 79 1.27 -13.95 3.37
N GLY A 80 0.12 -14.60 3.12
CA GLY A 80 -0.83 -14.15 2.12
C GLY A 80 -1.37 -12.75 2.37
N LEU A 81 -1.63 -12.39 3.64
CA LEU A 81 -2.10 -11.05 4.01
C LEU A 81 -1.05 -9.96 3.73
N LEU A 82 0.25 -10.26 3.81
CA LEU A 82 1.30 -9.32 3.41
C LEU A 82 1.27 -9.05 1.91
N TRP A 83 1.07 -10.10 1.10
CA TRP A 83 0.88 -9.95 -0.35
C TRP A 83 -0.42 -9.19 -0.69
N ALA A 84 -1.53 -9.54 -0.04
CA ALA A 84 -2.82 -8.86 -0.23
C ALA A 84 -2.73 -7.37 0.15
N GLY A 85 -2.05 -7.07 1.25
CA GLY A 85 -1.75 -5.70 1.67
C GLY A 85 -0.91 -4.95 0.65
N ALA A 86 0.19 -5.55 0.16
CA ALA A 86 1.02 -4.97 -0.90
C ALA A 86 0.21 -4.63 -2.17
N ARG A 87 -0.65 -5.55 -2.60
CA ARG A 87 -1.55 -5.32 -3.74
C ARG A 87 -2.50 -4.16 -3.51
N ARG A 88 -3.11 -4.11 -2.32
CA ARG A 88 -4.06 -3.07 -1.97
C ARG A 88 -3.39 -1.70 -1.93
N LEU A 89 -2.20 -1.61 -1.34
CA LEU A 89 -1.40 -0.38 -1.31
C LEU A 89 -0.95 0.08 -2.72
N ASN A 90 -0.71 -0.86 -3.63
CA ASN A 90 -0.53 -0.57 -5.07
C ASN A 90 -1.84 -0.28 -5.82
N SER A 91 -2.93 0.03 -5.11
CA SER A 91 -4.26 0.34 -5.68
C SER A 91 -4.84 -0.76 -6.56
N ARG A 92 -4.49 -2.02 -6.30
CA ARG A 92 -5.07 -3.18 -7.00
C ARG A 92 -6.28 -3.73 -6.26
N SER A 93 -7.09 -4.50 -6.98
CA SER A 93 -8.33 -5.07 -6.46
C SER A 93 -8.12 -5.87 -5.18
N ALA A 94 -9.10 -5.81 -4.28
CA ALA A 94 -9.12 -6.51 -3.00
C ALA A 94 -9.25 -8.04 -3.11
N ILE A 95 -9.25 -8.59 -4.34
CA ILE A 95 -9.30 -10.02 -4.63
C ILE A 95 -8.23 -10.78 -3.83
N GLY A 96 -7.06 -10.17 -3.59
CA GLY A 96 -5.99 -10.76 -2.78
C GLY A 96 -6.44 -11.21 -1.39
N ALA A 97 -7.22 -10.42 -0.66
CA ALA A 97 -7.67 -10.78 0.69
C ALA A 97 -8.66 -11.95 0.68
N ILE A 98 -9.58 -11.95 -0.29
CA ILE A 98 -10.57 -13.03 -0.48
C ILE A 98 -9.86 -14.32 -0.88
N SER A 99 -8.92 -14.26 -1.82
CA SER A 99 -8.13 -15.41 -2.24
C SER A 99 -7.29 -15.99 -1.11
N VAL A 100 -6.72 -15.14 -0.24
CA VAL A 100 -5.96 -15.59 0.94
C VAL A 100 -6.87 -16.26 1.98
N GLY A 101 -8.04 -15.69 2.25
CA GLY A 101 -9.04 -16.31 3.13
C GLY A 101 -9.50 -17.67 2.60
N ALA A 102 -9.85 -17.75 1.32
CA ALA A 102 -10.23 -19.00 0.65
C ALA A 102 -9.09 -20.03 0.67
N GLY A 103 -7.85 -19.60 0.40
CA GLY A 103 -6.66 -20.46 0.47
C GLY A 103 -6.39 -20.99 1.89
N GLY A 104 -6.62 -20.18 2.92
CA GLY A 104 -6.55 -20.61 4.32
C GLY A 104 -7.59 -21.68 4.66
N ILE A 105 -8.85 -21.48 4.25
CA ILE A 105 -9.93 -22.46 4.45
C ILE A 105 -9.63 -23.76 3.70
N LEU A 106 -9.16 -23.65 2.45
CA LEU A 106 -8.74 -24.81 1.66
C LEU A 106 -7.60 -25.57 2.33
N MET A 107 -6.58 -24.86 2.83
CA MET A 107 -5.44 -25.48 3.53
C MET A 107 -5.88 -26.16 4.84
N PHE A 108 -6.82 -25.57 5.56
CA PHE A 108 -7.42 -26.17 6.76
C PHE A 108 -8.08 -27.51 6.42
N GLY A 109 -8.98 -27.52 5.42
CA GLY A 109 -9.65 -28.73 4.97
C GLY A 109 -8.69 -29.78 4.40
N LEU A 110 -7.73 -29.35 3.58
CA LEU A 110 -6.74 -30.23 2.97
C LEU A 110 -5.94 -30.99 4.03
N THR A 111 -5.59 -30.34 5.16
CA THR A 111 -4.82 -31.00 6.23
C THR A 111 -5.58 -32.16 6.89
N PHE A 112 -6.91 -32.23 6.79
CA PHE A 112 -7.69 -33.39 7.21
C PHE A 112 -7.82 -34.48 6.13
N LEU A 113 -7.60 -34.13 4.86
CA LEU A 113 -7.85 -34.99 3.71
C LEU A 113 -6.60 -35.71 3.20
N VAL A 114 -5.41 -35.22 3.53
CA VAL A 114 -4.13 -35.80 3.08
C VAL A 114 -3.20 -36.06 4.27
N PRO A 115 -2.21 -36.96 4.12
CA PRO A 115 -1.17 -37.14 5.12
C PRO A 115 -0.53 -35.82 5.54
N LEU A 116 -0.19 -35.68 6.83
CA LEU A 116 0.31 -34.43 7.40
C LEU A 116 1.61 -33.95 6.73
N ASP A 117 2.45 -34.88 6.29
CA ASP A 117 3.68 -34.58 5.55
C ASP A 117 3.35 -33.93 4.20
N ASP A 118 2.40 -34.48 3.45
CA ASP A 118 1.93 -33.93 2.18
C ASP A 118 1.28 -32.54 2.37
N ALA A 119 0.46 -32.39 3.41
CA ALA A 119 -0.14 -31.10 3.78
C ALA A 119 0.96 -30.06 4.11
N THR A 120 2.05 -30.49 4.76
CA THR A 120 3.19 -29.64 5.06
C THR A 120 3.93 -29.19 3.80
N LEU A 121 4.06 -30.06 2.79
CA LEU A 121 4.64 -29.68 1.49
C LEU A 121 3.76 -28.67 0.75
N VAL A 122 2.45 -28.90 0.70
CA VAL A 122 1.50 -27.98 0.05
C VAL A 122 1.52 -26.61 0.73
N LYS A 123 1.49 -26.58 2.07
CA LYS A 123 1.67 -25.33 2.83
C LYS A 123 2.99 -24.65 2.44
N THR A 124 4.09 -25.39 2.43
CA THR A 124 5.43 -24.83 2.12
C THR A 124 5.48 -24.22 0.72
N ALA A 125 4.83 -24.85 -0.26
CA ALA A 125 4.66 -24.29 -1.60
C ALA A 125 3.81 -23.01 -1.59
N GLY A 126 2.70 -23.00 -0.85
CA GLY A 126 1.88 -21.81 -0.65
C GLY A 126 2.67 -20.64 -0.05
N LEU A 127 3.48 -20.90 0.98
CA LEU A 127 4.35 -19.90 1.59
C LEU A 127 5.37 -19.34 0.60
N ALA A 128 6.03 -20.21 -0.17
CA ALA A 128 6.99 -19.79 -1.19
C ALA A 128 6.33 -18.86 -2.23
N VAL A 129 5.20 -19.28 -2.80
CA VAL A 129 4.48 -18.50 -3.81
C VAL A 129 4.02 -17.16 -3.25
N LEU A 130 3.34 -17.15 -2.10
CA LEU A 130 2.81 -15.92 -1.51
C LEU A 130 3.92 -14.96 -1.06
N ALA A 131 5.03 -15.47 -0.53
CA ALA A 131 6.17 -14.65 -0.15
C ALA A 131 6.82 -14.00 -1.38
N LEU A 132 7.03 -14.75 -2.47
CA LEU A 132 7.60 -14.21 -3.70
C LEU A 132 6.66 -13.22 -4.39
N LEU A 133 5.36 -13.51 -4.42
CA LEU A 133 4.35 -12.56 -4.92
C LEU A 133 4.32 -11.29 -4.06
N GLY A 134 4.42 -11.42 -2.74
CA GLY A 134 4.52 -10.29 -1.81
C GLY A 134 5.77 -9.45 -2.07
N ALA A 135 6.93 -10.09 -2.22
CA ALA A 135 8.18 -9.41 -2.57
C ALA A 135 8.07 -8.68 -3.91
N PHE A 136 7.48 -9.33 -4.92
CA PHE A 136 7.28 -8.75 -6.24
C PHE A 136 6.35 -7.53 -6.23
N GLU A 137 5.26 -7.57 -5.47
CA GLU A 137 4.37 -6.41 -5.33
C GLU A 137 5.01 -5.29 -4.50
N MET A 138 5.81 -5.61 -3.48
CA MET A 138 6.57 -4.62 -2.69
C MET A 138 7.68 -3.94 -3.51
N ALA A 139 8.25 -4.64 -4.50
CA ALA A 139 9.24 -4.08 -5.43
C ALA A 139 8.64 -3.16 -6.51
N ARG A 140 7.30 -3.05 -6.58
CA ARG A 140 6.62 -2.21 -7.57
C ARG A 140 6.34 -0.82 -7.01
N ARG A 141 6.42 0.20 -7.87
CA ARG A 141 5.96 1.55 -7.54
C ARG A 141 4.44 1.60 -7.42
N PRO A 142 3.88 2.43 -6.51
CA PRO A 142 4.59 3.42 -5.68
C PRO A 142 5.26 2.84 -4.42
N LEU A 143 4.93 1.62 -4.00
CA LEU A 143 5.47 1.03 -2.76
C LEU A 143 6.99 0.99 -2.70
N ALA A 144 7.65 0.68 -3.81
CA ALA A 144 9.11 0.58 -3.89
C ALA A 144 9.85 1.85 -3.45
N ASP A 145 9.20 3.01 -3.53
CA ASP A 145 9.78 4.30 -3.18
C ASP A 145 9.66 4.61 -1.67
N LEU A 146 8.88 3.82 -0.91
CA LEU A 146 8.68 4.01 0.54
C LEU A 146 9.87 3.47 1.36
N SER A 147 10.21 4.19 2.43
CA SER A 147 11.24 3.70 3.36
C SER A 147 10.79 2.41 4.04
N GLY A 148 11.59 1.35 3.90
CA GLY A 148 11.27 0.01 4.43
C GLY A 148 10.77 -0.98 3.37
N ALA A 149 10.31 -0.53 2.20
CA ALA A 149 9.86 -1.41 1.12
C ALA A 149 10.97 -2.35 0.62
N ARG A 150 12.20 -1.87 0.53
CA ARG A 150 13.38 -2.70 0.17
C ARG A 150 13.64 -3.80 1.20
N LEU A 151 13.53 -3.50 2.49
CA LEU A 151 13.70 -4.50 3.55
C LEU A 151 12.58 -5.54 3.52
N MET A 152 11.33 -5.10 3.32
CA MET A 152 10.17 -6.00 3.16
C MET A 152 10.37 -6.93 1.96
N THR A 153 10.79 -6.38 0.82
CA THR A 153 11.06 -7.11 -0.42
C THR A 153 12.12 -8.19 -0.22
N TRP A 154 13.27 -7.84 0.36
CA TRP A 154 14.33 -8.81 0.62
C TRP A 154 13.91 -9.88 1.60
N THR A 155 13.21 -9.50 2.68
CA THR A 155 12.77 -10.46 3.70
C THR A 155 11.81 -11.48 3.11
N LEU A 156 10.79 -11.03 2.37
CA LEU A 156 9.84 -11.90 1.70
C LEU A 156 10.50 -12.73 0.58
N GLY A 157 11.41 -12.13 -0.18
CA GLY A 157 12.16 -12.80 -1.24
C GLY A 157 13.04 -13.93 -0.71
N LEU A 158 13.86 -13.65 0.30
CA LEU A 158 14.74 -14.65 0.94
C LEU A 158 13.92 -15.75 1.63
N TYR A 159 12.82 -15.39 2.31
CA TYR A 159 11.93 -16.37 2.92
C TYR A 159 11.25 -17.26 1.87
N GLY A 160 10.83 -16.70 0.73
CA GLY A 160 10.30 -17.46 -0.40
C GLY A 160 11.32 -18.42 -0.98
N VAL A 161 12.54 -17.94 -1.25
CA VAL A 161 13.66 -18.76 -1.76
C VAL A 161 14.03 -19.88 -0.79
N TYR A 162 14.06 -19.60 0.52
CA TYR A 162 14.29 -20.61 1.54
C TYR A 162 13.24 -21.73 1.48
N ASN A 163 11.95 -21.40 1.34
CA ASN A 163 10.89 -22.41 1.22
C ASN A 163 10.97 -23.19 -0.10
N ILE A 164 11.38 -22.57 -1.21
CA ILE A 164 11.68 -23.29 -2.46
C ILE A 164 12.82 -24.29 -2.26
N ALA A 165 13.90 -23.86 -1.58
CA ALA A 165 15.03 -24.75 -1.30
C ALA A 165 14.60 -25.96 -0.46
N ARG A 166 13.70 -25.78 0.51
CA ARG A 166 13.12 -26.89 1.28
C ARG A 166 12.36 -27.88 0.38
N LEU A 167 11.53 -27.40 -0.53
CA LEU A 167 10.81 -28.25 -1.47
C LEU A 167 11.76 -28.99 -2.43
N ALA A 168 12.82 -28.31 -2.89
CA ALA A 168 13.84 -28.92 -3.74
C ALA A 168 14.60 -30.04 -3.01
N VAL A 169 14.94 -29.83 -1.73
CA VAL A 169 15.57 -30.88 -0.91
C VAL A 169 14.64 -32.08 -0.76
N VAL A 170 13.34 -31.86 -0.54
CA VAL A 170 12.37 -32.96 -0.46
C VAL A 170 12.27 -33.72 -1.80
N ALA A 171 12.25 -32.99 -2.91
CA ALA A 171 12.17 -33.60 -4.24
C ALA A 171 13.40 -34.48 -4.57
N VAL A 172 14.58 -34.15 -4.02
CA VAL A 172 15.83 -34.87 -4.28
C VAL A 172 16.11 -35.98 -3.25
N ALA A 173 15.85 -35.71 -1.97
CA ALA A 173 16.29 -36.53 -0.85
C ALA A 173 15.16 -37.12 0.00
N GLY A 174 13.89 -36.93 -0.40
CA GLY A 174 12.73 -37.41 0.34
C GLY A 174 12.39 -36.57 1.59
N LEU A 175 11.52 -37.09 2.45
CA LEU A 175 11.00 -36.37 3.63
C LEU A 175 11.96 -36.38 4.84
N ASP A 176 12.89 -37.33 4.91
CA ASP A 176 13.79 -37.52 6.05
C ASP A 176 14.53 -36.23 6.50
N PRO A 177 15.02 -35.36 5.59
CA PRO A 177 15.67 -34.11 5.98
C PRO A 177 14.75 -33.10 6.70
N LEU A 178 13.43 -33.16 6.47
CA LEU A 178 12.46 -32.30 7.17
C LEU A 178 12.19 -32.77 8.60
N LEU A 179 12.24 -34.09 8.80
CA LEU A 179 11.94 -34.76 10.08
C LEU A 179 13.18 -34.82 10.99
N GLY A 180 14.37 -34.77 10.41
CA GLY A 180 15.64 -34.77 11.13
C GLY A 180 16.13 -33.39 11.60
N ARG A 181 17.40 -33.34 12.01
CA ARG A 181 18.11 -32.08 12.31
C ARG A 181 18.82 -31.58 11.05
N GLY A 182 18.83 -30.27 10.83
CA GLY A 182 19.53 -29.67 9.69
C GLY A 182 18.91 -28.36 9.23
N LEU A 183 19.38 -27.86 8.08
CA LEU A 183 19.02 -26.54 7.56
C LEU A 183 17.57 -26.42 7.09
N VAL A 184 16.89 -27.54 6.82
CA VAL A 184 15.49 -27.56 6.35
C VAL A 184 14.50 -28.12 7.38
N SER A 185 15.00 -28.42 8.58
CA SER A 185 14.20 -29.01 9.67
C SER A 185 13.09 -28.07 10.14
N ALA A 186 12.11 -28.63 10.86
CA ALA A 186 11.06 -27.85 11.50
C ALA A 186 11.61 -26.79 12.47
N GLU A 187 12.67 -27.12 13.22
CA GLU A 187 13.32 -26.21 14.16
C GLU A 187 13.98 -25.02 13.46
N THR A 188 14.79 -25.28 12.43
CA THR A 188 15.46 -24.22 11.66
C THR A 188 14.43 -23.35 10.95
N THR A 189 13.36 -23.96 10.44
CA THR A 189 12.26 -23.22 9.81
C THR A 189 11.57 -22.28 10.78
N ALA A 190 11.27 -22.73 12.01
CA ALA A 190 10.69 -21.87 13.03
C ALA A 190 11.62 -20.69 13.39
N ALA A 191 12.93 -20.92 13.49
CA ALA A 191 13.91 -19.87 13.71
C ALA A 191 13.97 -18.87 12.55
N VAL A 192 14.02 -19.36 11.31
CA VAL A 192 13.98 -18.52 10.09
C VAL A 192 12.69 -17.70 10.02
N SER A 193 11.54 -18.30 10.35
CA SER A 193 10.26 -17.60 10.43
C SER A 193 10.27 -16.51 11.51
N ALA A 194 10.84 -16.76 12.69
CA ALA A 194 10.96 -15.75 13.75
C ALA A 194 11.79 -14.53 13.29
N VAL A 195 12.92 -14.77 12.62
CA VAL A 195 13.75 -13.70 12.02
C VAL A 195 12.97 -12.95 10.94
N ALA A 196 12.27 -13.66 10.05
CA ALA A 196 11.47 -13.05 9.00
C ALA A 196 10.36 -12.16 9.58
N ILE A 197 9.64 -12.62 10.62
CA ILE A 197 8.59 -11.85 11.31
C ILE A 197 9.16 -10.56 11.91
N ALA A 198 10.33 -10.62 12.57
CA ALA A 198 10.98 -9.45 13.14
C ALA A 198 11.36 -8.42 12.06
N LEU A 199 11.96 -8.87 10.96
CA LEU A 199 12.36 -8.00 9.83
C LEU A 199 11.14 -7.42 9.09
N VAL A 200 10.09 -8.21 8.87
CA VAL A 200 8.81 -7.75 8.32
C VAL A 200 8.20 -6.67 9.20
N SER A 201 8.25 -6.83 10.52
CA SER A 201 7.70 -5.86 11.47
C SER A 201 8.48 -4.56 11.47
N LEU A 202 9.81 -4.64 11.47
CA LEU A 202 10.67 -3.47 11.31
C LEU A 202 10.39 -2.74 9.99
N ALA A 203 10.23 -3.48 8.89
CA ALA A 203 9.89 -2.91 7.60
C ALA A 203 8.51 -2.24 7.61
N ALA A 204 7.49 -2.89 8.19
CA ALA A 204 6.13 -2.37 8.30
C ALA A 204 6.10 -1.07 9.12
N VAL A 205 6.83 -0.99 10.23
CA VAL A 205 6.96 0.25 11.01
C VAL A 205 7.63 1.36 10.21
N ARG A 206 8.69 1.07 9.45
CA ARG A 206 9.36 2.08 8.60
C ARG A 206 8.44 2.58 7.49
N ILE A 207 7.67 1.68 6.87
CA ILE A 207 6.69 2.05 5.83
C ILE A 207 5.59 2.91 6.45
N GLY A 208 5.06 2.48 7.60
CA GLY A 208 4.03 3.21 8.34
C GLY A 208 4.46 4.62 8.75
N ARG A 209 5.70 4.78 9.25
CA ARG A 209 6.27 6.10 9.54
C ARG A 209 6.40 6.99 8.31
N HIS A 210 6.85 6.43 7.18
CA HIS A 210 6.92 7.19 5.93
C HIS A 210 5.54 7.65 5.44
N LEU A 211 4.51 6.83 5.69
CA LEU A 211 3.12 7.18 5.39
C LEU A 211 2.53 8.17 6.40
N ASP A 212 3.13 8.30 7.59
CA ASP A 212 2.79 9.29 8.63
C ASP A 212 3.52 10.63 8.43
N ASP A 213 4.70 10.62 7.83
CA ASP A 213 5.46 11.84 7.55
C ASP A 213 4.65 12.74 6.61
N ALA A 214 4.52 14.02 6.98
CA ALA A 214 3.82 15.00 6.16
C ALA A 214 4.42 14.98 4.75
N PRO A 215 3.60 14.81 3.69
CA PRO A 215 4.14 14.61 2.37
C PRO A 215 5.02 15.81 1.97
N ILE A 216 6.14 15.54 1.30
CA ILE A 216 7.17 16.54 0.99
C ILE A 216 6.57 17.64 0.09
N PRO A 217 6.76 18.94 0.39
CA PRO A 217 6.31 20.04 -0.47
C PRO A 217 6.73 19.83 -1.94
N GLY A 218 5.81 20.09 -2.88
CA GLY A 218 6.02 19.86 -4.31
C GLY A 218 5.73 18.43 -4.80
N THR A 219 5.32 17.52 -3.91
CA THR A 219 4.78 16.21 -4.30
C THR A 219 3.26 16.27 -4.47
N ARG A 220 2.71 15.42 -5.35
CA ARG A 220 1.25 15.36 -5.55
C ARG A 220 0.49 14.94 -4.29
N GLU A 221 1.10 14.18 -3.40
CA GLU A 221 0.49 13.80 -2.12
C GLU A 221 0.44 14.96 -1.15
N HIS A 222 1.46 15.83 -1.16
CA HIS A 222 1.46 17.09 -0.43
C HIS A 222 0.34 17.98 -0.90
N ASP A 223 0.24 18.19 -2.21
CA ASP A 223 -0.80 19.02 -2.80
C ASP A 223 -2.20 18.50 -2.47
N ARG A 224 -2.43 17.18 -2.52
CA ARG A 224 -3.71 16.59 -2.10
C ARG A 224 -3.99 16.79 -0.61
N GLY A 225 -2.98 16.69 0.25
CA GLY A 225 -3.11 16.93 1.68
C GLY A 225 -3.43 18.39 1.99
N SER A 226 -2.66 19.30 1.40
CA SER A 226 -2.84 20.75 1.50
C SER A 226 -4.22 21.17 1.01
N LEU A 227 -4.66 20.72 -0.17
CA LEU A 227 -5.99 21.01 -0.71
C LEU A 227 -7.12 20.55 0.22
N ARG A 228 -6.98 19.39 0.88
CA ARG A 228 -7.97 18.92 1.86
C ARG A 228 -7.98 19.74 3.13
N SER A 229 -6.81 20.12 3.63
CA SER A 229 -6.67 20.96 4.83
C SER A 229 -7.30 22.33 4.60
N GLU A 230 -7.01 22.94 3.46
CA GLU A 230 -7.56 24.25 3.09
C GLU A 230 -9.06 24.17 2.79
N ALA A 231 -9.54 23.10 2.15
CA ALA A 231 -10.97 22.86 2.00
C ALA A 231 -11.68 22.73 3.36
N ALA A 232 -11.07 22.03 4.33
CA ALA A 232 -11.63 21.91 5.67
C ALA A 232 -11.72 23.27 6.37
N ALA A 233 -10.69 24.12 6.24
CA ALA A 233 -10.69 25.47 6.78
C ALA A 233 -11.79 26.35 6.13
N LEU A 234 -11.89 26.32 4.80
CA LEU A 234 -12.92 27.06 4.07
C LEU A 234 -14.35 26.60 4.40
N LEU A 235 -14.56 25.30 4.54
CA LEU A 235 -15.86 24.73 4.90
C LEU A 235 -16.24 25.05 6.36
N ALA A 236 -15.27 25.15 7.26
CA ALA A 236 -15.51 25.59 8.64
C ALA A 236 -16.02 27.04 8.70
N ASP A 237 -15.52 27.90 7.82
CA ASP A 237 -15.90 29.33 7.78
C ASP A 237 -17.22 29.59 7.02
N ALA A 238 -17.44 28.94 5.87
CA ALA A 238 -18.49 29.31 4.91
C ALA A 238 -19.50 28.20 4.59
N ALA A 239 -19.39 27.02 5.22
CA ALA A 239 -20.19 25.79 4.99
C ALA A 239 -20.16 25.21 3.57
N THR A 240 -19.68 25.96 2.57
CA THR A 240 -19.56 25.54 1.18
C THR A 240 -18.25 26.05 0.58
N ALA A 241 -17.67 25.26 -0.31
CA ALA A 241 -16.48 25.64 -1.07
C ALA A 241 -16.65 25.25 -2.53
N GLN A 242 -16.03 26.00 -3.43
CA GLN A 242 -15.97 25.68 -4.85
C GLN A 242 -14.63 25.03 -5.17
N VAL A 243 -14.70 23.86 -5.79
CA VAL A 243 -13.57 23.15 -6.36
C VAL A 243 -13.58 23.38 -7.87
N THR A 244 -12.53 23.99 -8.39
CA THR A 244 -12.30 24.16 -9.83
C THR A 244 -11.19 23.22 -10.27
N VAL A 245 -11.51 22.32 -11.19
CA VAL A 245 -10.59 21.36 -11.78
C VAL A 245 -10.20 21.86 -13.16
N ILE A 246 -8.91 22.14 -13.35
CA ILE A 246 -8.35 22.70 -14.58
C ILE A 246 -7.45 21.65 -15.21
N ARG A 247 -7.69 21.35 -16.49
CA ARG A 247 -6.92 20.37 -17.25
C ARG A 247 -6.35 20.99 -18.52
N VAL A 248 -5.22 20.44 -18.95
CA VAL A 248 -4.64 20.69 -20.28
C VAL A 248 -4.87 19.41 -21.11
N PRO A 249 -5.92 19.34 -21.96
CA PRO A 249 -6.26 18.12 -22.68
C PRO A 249 -5.11 17.59 -23.55
N GLU A 250 -4.28 18.49 -24.06
CA GLU A 250 -3.18 18.18 -24.98
C GLU A 250 -1.86 17.84 -24.25
N LEU A 251 -1.85 17.79 -22.92
CA LEU A 251 -0.59 17.64 -22.17
C LEU A 251 0.17 16.35 -22.50
N ASP A 252 -0.54 15.27 -22.82
CA ASP A 252 0.09 14.01 -23.22
C ASP A 252 0.69 14.09 -24.63
N LEU A 253 0.14 14.92 -25.53
CA LEU A 253 0.77 15.24 -26.81
C LEU A 253 2.05 16.03 -26.57
N ILE A 254 2.02 17.03 -25.70
CA ILE A 254 3.19 17.86 -25.35
C ILE A 254 4.31 17.01 -24.74
N ARG A 255 3.97 16.04 -23.87
CA ARG A 255 4.94 15.08 -23.32
C ARG A 255 5.62 14.26 -24.39
N THR A 256 4.85 13.83 -25.39
CA THR A 256 5.30 12.95 -26.45
C THR A 256 6.12 13.72 -27.50
N ALA A 257 5.69 14.93 -27.84
CA ALA A 257 6.32 15.78 -28.86
C ALA A 257 7.58 16.51 -28.35
N HIS A 258 7.63 16.87 -27.06
CA HIS A 258 8.75 17.62 -26.48
C HIS A 258 9.47 16.82 -25.40
N SER A 259 8.96 16.84 -24.17
CA SER A 259 9.53 16.06 -23.06
C SER A 259 8.58 16.04 -21.85
N SER A 260 8.82 15.11 -20.92
CA SER A 260 8.12 15.09 -19.63
C SER A 260 8.41 16.32 -18.78
N GLU A 261 9.66 16.80 -18.80
CA GLU A 261 10.08 18.01 -18.09
C GLU A 261 9.34 19.25 -18.60
N ARG A 262 9.15 19.35 -19.93
CA ARG A 262 8.40 20.45 -20.55
C ARG A 262 6.95 20.47 -20.09
N ALA A 263 6.31 19.31 -20.05
CA ALA A 263 4.95 19.18 -19.54
C ALA A 263 4.85 19.49 -18.03
N GLU A 264 5.85 19.15 -17.23
CA GLU A 264 5.88 19.53 -15.81
C GLU A 264 6.06 21.03 -15.61
N THR A 265 6.90 21.67 -16.42
CA THR A 265 7.03 23.14 -16.44
C THR A 265 5.72 23.80 -16.83
N MET A 266 5.01 23.27 -17.83
CA MET A 266 3.66 23.73 -18.23
C MET A 266 2.67 23.68 -17.06
N MET A 267 2.62 22.55 -16.35
CA MET A 267 1.73 22.39 -15.20
C MET A 267 2.07 23.33 -14.04
N ARG A 268 3.36 23.62 -13.83
CA ARG A 268 3.80 24.64 -12.85
C ARG A 268 3.33 26.04 -13.26
N GLN A 269 3.45 26.42 -14.53
CA GLN A 269 2.93 27.70 -15.02
C GLN A 269 1.41 27.82 -14.89
N LEU A 270 0.67 26.71 -15.08
CA LEU A 270 -0.77 26.68 -14.85
C LEU A 270 -1.13 26.84 -13.37
N LEU A 271 -0.37 26.20 -12.47
CA LEU A 271 -0.52 26.36 -11.03
C LEU A 271 -0.31 27.82 -10.61
N ASP A 272 0.77 28.45 -11.09
CA ASP A 272 1.07 29.85 -10.81
C ASP A 272 0.01 30.80 -11.38
N ALA A 273 -0.50 30.51 -12.58
CA ALA A 273 -1.60 31.27 -13.18
C ALA A 273 -2.89 31.17 -12.35
N ALA A 274 -3.21 29.99 -11.83
CA ALA A 274 -4.37 29.78 -10.99
C ALA A 274 -4.25 30.50 -9.63
N ASN A 275 -3.07 30.48 -9.02
CA ASN A 275 -2.76 31.22 -7.78
C ASN A 275 -2.96 32.73 -7.94
N ASP A 276 -2.48 33.29 -9.06
CA ASP A 276 -2.59 34.72 -9.31
C ASP A 276 -4.03 35.15 -9.65
N ALA A 277 -4.76 34.31 -10.39
CA ALA A 277 -6.07 34.65 -10.90
C ALA A 277 -7.20 34.49 -9.87
N ILE A 278 -7.04 33.61 -8.88
CA ILE A 278 -8.11 33.26 -7.94
C ILE A 278 -7.67 33.61 -6.51
N PRO A 279 -8.13 34.76 -5.97
CA PRO A 279 -7.75 35.21 -4.63
C PRO A 279 -8.25 34.25 -3.54
N ARG A 280 -7.43 34.09 -2.49
CA ARG A 280 -7.75 33.25 -1.32
C ARG A 280 -8.05 31.79 -1.68
N ALA A 281 -7.47 31.31 -2.77
CA ALA A 281 -7.59 29.93 -3.19
C ALA A 281 -6.39 29.11 -2.76
N ALA A 282 -6.66 27.85 -2.41
CA ALA A 282 -5.64 26.83 -2.32
C ALA A 282 -5.53 26.13 -3.66
N THR A 283 -4.33 26.04 -4.21
CA THR A 283 -4.08 25.39 -5.50
C THR A 283 -3.07 24.26 -5.34
N GLY A 284 -3.18 23.24 -6.20
CA GLY A 284 -2.24 22.14 -6.21
C GLY A 284 -2.33 21.30 -7.48
N ILE A 285 -1.34 20.42 -7.69
CA ILE A 285 -1.27 19.49 -8.81
C ILE A 285 -1.52 18.05 -8.30
N PRO A 286 -2.78 17.67 -8.02
CA PRO A 286 -3.08 16.35 -7.45
C PRO A 286 -2.98 15.21 -8.46
N ALA A 287 -2.88 15.48 -9.77
CA ALA A 287 -2.73 14.48 -10.82
C ALA A 287 -1.71 14.93 -11.88
N ARG A 288 -1.38 14.06 -12.83
CA ARG A 288 -0.34 14.34 -13.84
C ARG A 288 -0.72 15.49 -14.78
N ASP A 289 -1.99 15.74 -15.00
CA ASP A 289 -2.56 16.58 -16.05
C ASP A 289 -3.58 17.61 -15.52
N THR A 290 -3.66 17.72 -14.20
CA THR A 290 -4.75 18.43 -13.53
C THR A 290 -4.20 19.35 -12.45
N VAL A 291 -4.59 20.62 -12.52
CA VAL A 291 -4.53 21.58 -11.40
C VAL A 291 -5.91 21.59 -10.74
N VAL A 292 -5.93 21.54 -9.41
CA VAL A 292 -7.16 21.72 -8.64
C VAL A 292 -7.02 22.97 -7.80
N VAL A 293 -8.10 23.74 -7.78
CA VAL A 293 -8.25 24.97 -7.00
C VAL A 293 -9.42 24.78 -6.06
N VAL A 294 -9.23 25.06 -4.78
CA VAL A 294 -10.30 25.15 -3.79
C VAL A 294 -10.40 26.61 -3.33
N ALA A 295 -11.56 27.21 -3.49
CA ALA A 295 -11.80 28.61 -3.17
C ALA A 295 -13.22 28.80 -2.60
N PRO A 296 -13.52 29.96 -1.99
CA PRO A 296 -14.90 30.36 -1.73
C PRO A 296 -15.75 30.30 -3.01
N VAL A 297 -17.05 30.04 -2.87
CA VAL A 297 -17.96 29.97 -4.02
C VAL A 297 -17.97 31.31 -4.75
N ALA A 298 -17.60 31.28 -6.02
CA ALA A 298 -17.53 32.47 -6.87
C ALA A 298 -18.92 32.91 -7.31
N SER A 299 -19.15 34.22 -7.34
CA SER A 299 -20.36 34.82 -7.94
C SER A 299 -20.35 34.74 -9.46
N ASP A 300 -19.18 34.73 -10.10
CA ASP A 300 -19.00 34.67 -11.54
C ASP A 300 -17.85 33.70 -11.90
N ARG A 301 -18.21 32.52 -12.40
CA ARG A 301 -17.27 31.44 -12.76
C ARG A 301 -16.58 31.70 -14.09
N ASP A 302 -17.31 32.25 -15.05
CA ASP A 302 -16.80 32.50 -16.40
C ASP A 302 -15.71 33.58 -16.37
N ALA A 303 -15.88 34.61 -15.52
CA ALA A 303 -14.86 35.61 -15.26
C ALA A 303 -13.58 35.02 -14.64
N GLN A 304 -13.71 34.05 -13.73
CA GLN A 304 -12.56 33.34 -13.14
C GLN A 304 -11.82 32.50 -14.17
N ASP A 305 -12.54 31.72 -14.97
CA ASP A 305 -11.96 30.91 -16.04
C ASP A 305 -11.21 31.79 -17.06
N ALA A 306 -11.81 32.92 -17.45
CA ALA A 306 -11.17 33.89 -18.33
C ALA A 306 -9.94 34.56 -17.69
N ALA A 307 -9.94 34.78 -16.38
CA ALA A 307 -8.77 35.30 -15.67
C ALA A 307 -7.62 34.28 -15.65
N VAL A 308 -7.91 33.02 -15.35
CA VAL A 308 -6.91 31.94 -15.38
C VAL A 308 -6.36 31.75 -16.79
N ARG A 309 -7.20 31.71 -17.83
CA ARG A 309 -6.76 31.60 -19.24
C ARG A 309 -5.81 32.74 -19.62
N ARG A 310 -6.15 33.98 -19.27
CA ARG A 310 -5.29 35.15 -19.56
C ARG A 310 -3.96 35.07 -18.81
N ALA A 311 -3.99 34.71 -17.53
CA ALA A 311 -2.79 34.56 -16.71
C ALA A 311 -1.89 33.41 -17.20
N PHE A 312 -2.47 32.32 -17.69
CA PHE A 312 -1.73 31.21 -18.27
C PHE A 312 -1.11 31.59 -19.63
N ALA A 313 -1.91 32.21 -20.51
CA ALA A 313 -1.45 32.67 -21.82
C ALA A 313 -0.27 33.65 -21.72
N SER A 314 -0.29 34.59 -20.76
CA SER A 314 0.79 35.56 -20.59
C SER A 314 2.13 34.94 -20.16
N ARG A 315 2.13 33.70 -19.66
CA ARG A 315 3.31 32.96 -19.23
C ARG A 315 3.95 32.12 -20.33
N MET A 316 3.19 31.76 -21.38
CA MET A 316 3.67 30.86 -22.45
C MET A 316 4.95 31.38 -23.16
N PRO A 317 5.07 32.68 -23.49
CA PRO A 317 6.32 33.21 -24.06
C PRO A 317 7.52 33.05 -23.12
N GLY A 318 7.32 33.15 -21.80
CA GLY A 318 8.39 33.04 -20.80
C GLY A 318 9.00 31.64 -20.71
N ILE A 319 8.28 30.60 -21.16
CA ILE A 319 8.79 29.23 -21.27
C ILE A 319 9.19 28.86 -22.70
N GLY A 320 9.17 29.82 -23.64
CA GLY A 320 9.51 29.63 -25.05
C GLY A 320 8.53 28.70 -25.77
N TYR A 321 7.24 28.81 -25.46
CA TYR A 321 6.17 28.07 -26.12
C TYR A 321 5.28 29.08 -26.85
N ASP A 322 5.24 28.97 -28.18
CA ASP A 322 4.61 29.99 -29.05
C ASP A 322 3.09 29.81 -29.17
N ASP A 323 2.58 28.62 -28.85
CA ASP A 323 1.15 28.31 -28.83
C ASP A 323 0.60 28.40 -27.40
N VAL A 324 -0.70 28.61 -27.22
CA VAL A 324 -1.34 28.62 -25.89
C VAL A 324 -2.25 27.41 -25.79
N PRO A 325 -1.87 26.38 -25.00
CA PRO A 325 -2.71 25.19 -24.86
C PRO A 325 -4.09 25.52 -24.32
N ASP A 326 -5.09 24.85 -24.86
CA ASP A 326 -6.46 24.99 -24.37
C ASP A 326 -6.60 24.43 -22.94
N LEU A 327 -7.36 25.16 -22.13
CA LEU A 327 -7.72 24.76 -20.78
C LEU A 327 -9.16 24.24 -20.73
N ALA A 328 -9.36 23.12 -20.04
CA ALA A 328 -10.69 22.57 -19.76
C ALA A 328 -11.02 22.71 -18.27
N PHE A 329 -12.14 23.35 -17.96
CA PHE A 329 -12.57 23.64 -16.60
C PHE A 329 -13.75 22.74 -16.20
N GLN A 330 -13.78 22.35 -14.93
CA GLN A 330 -14.93 21.71 -14.30
C GLN A 330 -15.09 22.26 -12.89
N HIS A 331 -16.27 22.75 -12.56
CA HIS A 331 -16.57 23.26 -11.22
C HIS A 331 -17.49 22.30 -10.47
N VAL A 332 -17.17 22.09 -9.20
CA VAL A 332 -17.99 21.33 -8.26
C VAL A 332 -18.09 22.14 -6.98
N VAL A 333 -19.30 22.34 -6.48
CA VAL A 333 -19.50 22.89 -5.13
C VAL A 333 -19.50 21.72 -4.17
N ILE A 334 -18.70 21.82 -3.11
CA ILE A 334 -18.63 20.82 -2.05
C ILE A 334 -19.17 21.39 -0.74
N THR A 335 -19.76 20.51 0.06
CA THR A 335 -20.25 20.77 1.41
C THR A 335 -19.44 20.03 2.48
N GLU A 336 -18.67 19.03 2.07
CA GLU A 336 -17.79 18.26 2.95
C GLU A 336 -16.46 17.89 2.27
N VAL A 337 -15.43 17.66 3.08
CA VAL A 337 -14.08 17.28 2.60
C VAL A 337 -14.08 15.89 1.95
N GLY A 338 -15.06 15.04 2.27
CA GLY A 338 -15.25 13.73 1.64
C GLY A 338 -15.49 13.83 0.14
N GLU A 339 -16.28 14.80 -0.31
CA GLU A 339 -16.57 15.03 -1.73
C GLU A 339 -15.31 15.42 -2.52
N LEU A 340 -14.47 16.29 -1.94
CA LEU A 340 -13.15 16.62 -2.52
C LEU A 340 -12.26 15.38 -2.57
N SER A 341 -12.23 14.57 -1.52
CA SER A 341 -11.41 13.36 -1.50
C SER A 341 -11.82 12.37 -2.59
N HIS A 342 -13.12 12.18 -2.79
CA HIS A 342 -13.66 11.34 -3.86
C HIS A 342 -13.31 11.91 -5.26
N LEU A 343 -13.39 13.23 -5.44
CA LEU A 343 -12.95 13.89 -6.67
C LEU A 343 -11.47 13.64 -6.94
N LEU A 344 -10.59 13.81 -5.95
CA LEU A 344 -9.14 13.58 -6.09
C LEU A 344 -8.81 12.10 -6.36
N GLU A 345 -9.55 11.15 -5.76
CA GLU A 345 -9.36 9.72 -5.95
C GLU A 345 -9.87 9.20 -7.30
N SER A 346 -11.04 9.64 -7.75
CA SER A 346 -11.57 9.29 -9.08
C SER A 346 -10.61 9.66 -10.21
N ARG A 347 -9.79 10.69 -9.99
CA ARG A 347 -8.76 11.18 -10.92
C ARG A 347 -7.44 10.41 -10.84
N ARG A 348 -7.15 9.76 -9.71
CA ARG A 348 -6.02 8.83 -9.58
C ARG A 348 -6.24 7.56 -10.41
N LEU A 349 -7.50 7.19 -10.61
CA LEU A 349 -7.92 5.90 -11.15
C LEU A 349 -8.26 5.89 -12.64
N ARG A 350 -8.23 7.03 -13.35
CA ARG A 350 -8.46 7.01 -14.80
C ARG A 350 -7.35 6.20 -15.48
N PRO A 351 -7.68 5.04 -16.08
CA PRO A 351 -6.77 4.39 -17.01
C PRO A 351 -6.59 5.32 -18.20
N ARG A 352 -5.43 5.22 -18.85
CA ARG A 352 -5.25 5.72 -20.21
C ARG A 352 -6.34 5.17 -21.12
#